data_AF-A0A7C8ZFW5-F1
#
_entry.id   AF-A0A7C8ZFW5-F1
#
_cell.length_a   1.000
_cell.length_b   1.000
_cell.length_c   1.000
_cell.angle_alpha   90.00
_cell.angle_beta   90.00
_cell.angle_gamma   90.00
#
_symmetry.space_group_name_H-M   'P 1'
#
loop_
_entity.id
_entity.type
_entity.pdbx_description
1 polymer ?
#
loop_
_entity_poly.entity_id
_entity_poly.type
_entity_poly.pdbx_seq_one_letter_code
_entity_poly.pdbx_strand_id
1 'polypeptide(L)'
;KMRRYGEGGGTGGIEGYGYGGSGSSGKGGLSGALEKKSDGRSRVDLDADNHQLMQLEEKDVVSSVATVLSDLCGPGEWMAMEKLHAELMEQYGNIWHHSRVRRYLTSEDWPGPESKGKPWYGLLMLLRKYPEHFVINTRSKGRVTLEFVSLVSLLS
;
A
#
# COMPACT_ATOMS: atom_id res chain seq x y z
N LYS A 1 18.89 -33.54 46.91
CA LYS A 1 18.88 -34.97 47.31
C LYS A 1 18.34 -35.80 46.14
N MET A 2 19.28 -36.38 45.39
CA MET A 2 19.25 -37.53 44.46
C MET A 2 18.05 -38.50 44.63
N ARG A 3 17.33 -38.92 43.56
CA ARG A 3 17.43 -40.19 42.76
C ARG A 3 16.00 -40.48 42.18
N ARG A 4 15.70 -41.19 41.07
CA ARG A 4 16.39 -41.91 39.99
C ARG A 4 15.34 -42.39 38.92
N TYR A 5 15.70 -42.31 37.62
CA TYR A 5 15.59 -43.29 36.49
C TYR A 5 14.25 -43.75 35.90
N GLY A 6 14.21 -43.81 34.57
CA GLY A 6 13.29 -44.62 33.74
C GLY A 6 13.59 -44.49 32.23
N GLU A 7 14.10 -45.56 31.64
CA GLU A 7 14.53 -45.78 30.25
C GLU A 7 13.41 -46.41 29.40
N GLY A 8 13.49 -46.33 28.07
CA GLY A 8 12.68 -47.08 27.09
C GLY A 8 12.08 -46.15 26.03
N GLY A 9 12.16 -46.37 24.72
CA GLY A 9 12.24 -47.61 23.94
C GLY A 9 11.27 -47.40 22.76
N GLY A 10 11.74 -47.54 21.53
CA GLY A 10 11.10 -46.96 20.33
C GLY A 10 9.75 -47.54 19.88
N THR A 11 9.14 -46.84 18.93
CA THR A 11 8.04 -47.27 18.05
C THR A 11 8.18 -46.47 16.75
N GLY A 12 8.35 -47.11 15.60
CA GLY A 12 7.24 -47.55 14.73
C GLY A 12 6.89 -46.40 13.78
N GLY A 13 7.34 -46.40 12.53
CA GLY A 13 6.79 -47.25 11.47
C GLY A 13 5.60 -46.51 10.83
N ILE A 14 5.88 -45.66 9.84
CA ILE A 14 4.83 -44.96 9.08
C ILE A 14 4.81 -45.56 7.68
N GLU A 15 3.88 -46.50 7.48
CA GLU A 15 3.49 -47.04 6.19
C GLU A 15 2.57 -46.04 5.50
N GLY A 16 2.93 -45.59 4.30
CA GLY A 16 2.13 -44.69 3.47
C GLY A 16 2.29 -45.07 2.01
N TYR A 17 1.26 -45.71 1.47
CA TYR A 17 1.07 -46.17 0.09
C TYR A 17 1.07 -45.02 -0.93
N GLY A 18 1.61 -45.24 -2.13
CA GLY A 18 1.49 -44.29 -3.24
C GLY A 18 2.25 -44.71 -4.50
N TYR A 19 1.49 -45.11 -5.52
CA TYR A 19 1.84 -45.56 -6.87
C TYR A 19 2.84 -44.67 -7.67
N GLY A 20 3.60 -45.30 -8.57
CA GLY A 20 4.05 -44.65 -9.82
C GLY A 20 5.52 -44.84 -10.15
N GLY A 21 5.81 -45.70 -11.13
CA GLY A 21 7.17 -46.00 -11.57
C GLY A 21 7.83 -44.91 -12.41
N SER A 22 9.16 -44.92 -12.40
CA SER A 22 10.03 -44.69 -13.57
C SER A 22 11.46 -45.03 -13.16
N GLY A 23 12.04 -46.03 -13.81
CA GLY A 23 13.46 -46.34 -13.66
C GLY A 23 14.32 -45.29 -14.36
N SER A 24 15.50 -45.03 -13.81
CA SER A 24 16.72 -44.87 -14.62
C SER A 24 17.95 -44.92 -13.72
N SER A 25 18.88 -45.77 -14.12
CA SER A 25 20.22 -45.97 -13.58
C SER A 25 21.06 -44.70 -13.68
N GLY A 26 21.91 -44.43 -12.67
CA GLY A 26 22.94 -43.38 -12.77
C GLY A 26 23.87 -43.35 -11.57
N LYS A 27 25.17 -43.54 -11.83
CA LYS A 27 26.26 -43.83 -10.88
C LYS A 27 27.20 -42.62 -10.76
N GLY A 28 27.71 -42.32 -9.56
CA GLY A 28 28.90 -41.46 -9.28
C GLY A 28 28.61 -39.95 -9.17
N GLY A 29 29.30 -39.13 -8.38
CA GLY A 29 30.44 -39.26 -7.48
C GLY A 29 30.93 -37.87 -7.06
N LEU A 30 31.38 -37.74 -5.80
CA LEU A 30 32.40 -36.82 -5.24
C LEU A 30 32.30 -35.29 -5.44
N SER A 31 32.02 -34.62 -4.32
CA SER A 31 32.76 -33.52 -3.66
C SER A 31 33.66 -32.58 -4.49
N GLY A 32 33.37 -31.28 -4.41
CA GLY A 32 34.33 -30.23 -4.79
C GLY A 32 33.79 -28.84 -4.44
N ALA A 33 34.30 -28.28 -3.33
CA ALA A 33 34.00 -26.94 -2.85
C ALA A 33 34.35 -25.85 -3.88
N LEU A 34 33.47 -24.87 -4.04
CA LEU A 34 33.86 -23.50 -4.34
C LEU A 34 33.07 -22.58 -3.42
N GLU A 35 33.73 -22.09 -2.37
CA GLU A 35 33.27 -20.94 -1.63
C GLU A 35 33.31 -19.69 -2.53
N LYS A 36 32.43 -18.72 -2.20
CA LYS A 36 32.70 -17.27 -2.15
C LYS A 36 31.72 -16.40 -2.96
N LYS A 37 30.87 -15.70 -2.18
CA LYS A 37 30.36 -14.33 -2.34
C LYS A 37 29.35 -14.03 -3.48
N SER A 38 28.09 -13.84 -3.08
CA SER A 38 27.34 -12.57 -3.26
C SER A 38 26.15 -12.60 -2.28
N ASP A 39 26.26 -12.03 -1.09
CA ASP A 39 26.04 -10.61 -0.80
C ASP A 39 24.71 -10.06 -1.39
N GLY A 40 23.68 -10.06 -0.54
CA GLY A 40 22.87 -8.87 -0.28
C GLY A 40 21.90 -8.35 -1.34
N ARG A 41 21.93 -8.81 -2.60
CA ARG A 41 21.22 -8.11 -3.68
C ARG A 41 19.71 -8.34 -3.79
N SER A 42 19.13 -9.35 -3.16
CA SER A 42 17.71 -9.67 -3.40
C SER A 42 16.70 -8.89 -2.52
N ARG A 43 17.10 -8.42 -1.33
CA ARG A 43 16.19 -7.68 -0.43
C ARG A 43 16.13 -6.18 -0.70
N VAL A 44 17.20 -5.61 -1.25
CA VAL A 44 17.31 -4.15 -1.50
C VAL A 44 16.55 -3.75 -2.77
N ASP A 45 16.50 -4.65 -3.76
CA ASP A 45 15.82 -4.46 -5.05
C ASP A 45 14.29 -4.45 -4.90
N LEU A 46 13.75 -5.42 -4.14
CA LEU A 46 12.32 -5.50 -3.83
C LEU A 46 11.79 -4.29 -3.05
N ASP A 47 12.59 -3.76 -2.12
CA ASP A 47 12.18 -2.60 -1.33
C ASP A 47 12.17 -1.34 -2.20
N ALA A 48 13.17 -1.17 -3.08
CA ALA A 48 13.21 -0.07 -4.05
C ALA A 48 12.03 -0.15 -5.04
N ASP A 49 11.73 -1.32 -5.59
CA ASP A 49 10.58 -1.54 -6.47
C ASP A 49 9.26 -1.26 -5.76
N ASN A 50 9.15 -1.66 -4.49
CA ASN A 50 7.98 -1.41 -3.66
C ASN A 50 7.76 0.09 -3.43
N HIS A 51 8.83 0.84 -3.17
CA HIS A 51 8.78 2.30 -3.04
C HIS A 51 8.45 2.99 -4.37
N GLN A 52 8.99 2.52 -5.48
CA GLN A 52 8.72 3.07 -6.80
C GLN A 52 7.24 2.86 -7.19
N LEU A 53 6.69 1.68 -6.90
CA LEU A 53 5.27 1.40 -7.11
C LEU A 53 4.37 2.30 -6.25
N MET A 54 4.72 2.52 -4.97
CA MET A 54 3.99 3.45 -4.11
C MET A 54 3.98 4.89 -4.65
N GLN A 55 5.10 5.35 -5.23
CA GLN A 55 5.16 6.68 -5.85
C GLN A 55 4.33 6.79 -7.12
N LEU A 56 4.28 5.73 -7.94
CA LEU A 56 3.44 5.69 -9.13
C LEU A 56 1.96 5.72 -8.77
N GLU A 57 1.55 4.96 -7.74
CA GLU A 57 0.18 4.98 -7.23
C GLU A 57 -0.18 6.36 -6.64
N GLU A 58 0.72 6.99 -5.88
CA GLU A 58 0.53 8.36 -5.37
C GLU A 58 0.31 9.36 -6.51
N LYS A 59 1.14 9.27 -7.57
CA LYS A 59 1.02 10.09 -8.77
C LYS A 59 -0.29 9.86 -9.52
N ASP A 60 -0.73 8.60 -9.62
CA ASP A 60 -2.01 8.26 -10.25
C ASP A 60 -3.19 8.91 -9.52
N VAL A 61 -3.19 8.85 -8.18
CA VAL A 61 -4.20 9.51 -7.35
C VAL A 61 -4.19 11.02 -7.58
N VAL A 62 -3.01 11.64 -7.58
CA VAL A 62 -2.85 13.08 -7.84
C VAL A 62 -3.36 13.47 -9.22
N SER A 63 -3.01 12.70 -10.24
CA SER A 63 -3.48 12.94 -11.62
C SER A 63 -4.99 12.84 -11.72
N SER A 64 -5.59 11.80 -11.14
CA SER A 64 -7.04 11.59 -11.15
C SER A 64 -7.79 12.70 -10.40
N VAL A 65 -7.24 13.20 -9.28
CA VAL A 65 -7.80 14.39 -8.60
C VAL A 65 -7.78 15.59 -9.53
N ALA A 66 -6.68 15.82 -10.25
CA ALA A 66 -6.59 16.93 -11.18
C ALA A 66 -7.60 16.80 -12.33
N THR A 67 -7.78 15.60 -12.87
CA THR A 67 -8.82 15.33 -13.88
C THR A 67 -10.22 15.64 -13.35
N VAL A 68 -10.59 15.09 -12.18
CA VAL A 68 -11.91 15.33 -11.57
C VAL A 68 -12.16 16.82 -11.31
N LEU A 69 -11.16 17.54 -10.79
CA LEU A 69 -11.29 18.98 -10.58
C LEU A 69 -11.38 19.75 -11.90
N SER A 70 -10.63 19.37 -12.93
CA SER A 70 -10.70 20.00 -14.24
C SER A 70 -12.05 19.79 -14.92
N ASP A 71 -12.67 18.63 -14.72
CA ASP A 71 -13.94 18.28 -15.36
C ASP A 71 -15.14 18.88 -14.63
N LEU A 72 -15.06 19.02 -13.30
CA LEU A 72 -16.18 19.40 -12.44
C LEU A 72 -16.10 20.80 -11.82
N CYS A 73 -14.96 21.49 -11.93
CA CYS A 73 -14.80 22.87 -11.46
C CYS A 73 -14.43 23.79 -12.62
N GLY A 74 -15.16 24.90 -12.73
CA GLY A 74 -14.83 26.01 -13.61
C GLY A 74 -13.83 26.98 -12.99
N PRO A 75 -13.45 28.04 -13.76
CA PRO A 75 -12.54 29.08 -13.28
C PRO A 75 -13.05 29.75 -12.01
N GLY A 76 -12.20 29.86 -10.99
CA GLY A 76 -12.51 30.44 -9.69
C GLY A 76 -13.34 29.56 -8.76
N GLU A 77 -13.76 28.36 -9.20
CA GLU A 77 -14.56 27.45 -8.39
C GLU A 77 -13.73 26.60 -7.44
N TRP A 78 -14.36 26.20 -6.33
CA TRP A 78 -13.76 25.41 -5.28
C TRP A 78 -14.65 24.21 -4.96
N MET A 79 -14.05 23.02 -4.87
CA MET A 79 -14.77 21.80 -4.50
C MET A 79 -14.54 21.48 -3.02
N ALA A 80 -15.60 21.09 -2.31
CA ALA A 80 -15.44 20.56 -0.95
C ALA A 80 -14.69 19.21 -0.99
N MET A 81 -13.78 18.97 -0.03
CA MET A 81 -12.99 17.73 0.01
C MET A 81 -13.87 16.47 0.14
N GLU A 82 -14.97 16.56 0.88
CA GLU A 82 -15.96 15.49 0.99
C GLU A 82 -16.56 15.14 -0.38
N LYS A 83 -16.91 16.16 -1.18
CA LYS A 83 -17.45 15.95 -2.52
C LYS A 83 -16.38 15.34 -3.44
N LEU A 84 -15.17 15.89 -3.45
CA LEU A 84 -14.07 15.33 -4.27
C LEU A 84 -13.83 13.85 -3.95
N HIS A 85 -13.84 13.49 -2.66
CA HIS A 85 -13.70 12.10 -2.24
C HIS A 85 -14.82 11.20 -2.76
N ALA A 86 -16.07 11.66 -2.71
CA ALA A 86 -17.20 10.92 -3.26
C ALA A 86 -17.05 10.70 -4.78
N GLU A 87 -16.68 11.75 -5.54
CA GLU A 87 -16.45 11.64 -6.99
C GLU A 87 -15.33 10.65 -7.33
N LEU A 88 -14.23 10.66 -6.56
CA LEU A 88 -13.13 9.72 -6.74
C LEU A 88 -13.56 8.27 -6.43
N MET A 89 -14.35 8.08 -5.39
CA MET A 89 -14.90 6.76 -5.04
C MET A 89 -15.87 6.25 -6.10
N GLU A 90 -16.69 7.13 -6.68
CA GLU A 90 -17.64 6.78 -7.72
C GLU A 90 -16.95 6.44 -9.04
N GLN A 91 -16.01 7.28 -9.50
CA GLN A 91 -15.33 7.10 -10.78
C GLN A 91 -14.24 6.02 -10.74
N TYR A 92 -13.49 5.93 -9.64
CA TYR A 92 -12.29 5.09 -9.54
C TYR A 92 -12.39 3.99 -8.49
N GLY A 93 -13.44 3.94 -7.67
CA GLY A 93 -13.55 2.96 -6.58
C GLY A 93 -13.56 1.50 -7.03
N ASN A 94 -13.96 1.22 -8.29
CA ASN A 94 -13.88 -0.13 -8.86
C ASN A 94 -12.57 -0.43 -9.59
N ILE A 95 -11.71 0.57 -9.79
CA ILE A 95 -10.42 0.44 -10.48
C ILE A 95 -9.29 0.41 -9.44
N TRP A 96 -9.38 1.27 -8.44
CA TRP A 96 -8.41 1.41 -7.35
C TRP A 96 -8.63 0.35 -6.26
N HIS A 97 -8.19 -0.88 -6.52
CA HIS A 97 -8.31 -2.03 -5.59
C HIS A 97 -7.08 -2.26 -4.68
N HIS A 98 -6.06 -1.40 -4.75
CA HIS A 98 -4.87 -1.57 -3.93
C HIS A 98 -5.05 -0.99 -2.52
N SER A 99 -4.62 -1.76 -1.50
CA SER A 99 -4.52 -1.31 -0.10
C SER A 99 -3.78 0.03 0.05
N ARG A 100 -3.00 0.42 -0.96
CA ARG A 100 -2.13 1.59 -0.98
C ARG A 100 -2.85 2.86 -1.41
N VAL A 101 -3.79 2.79 -2.37
CA VAL A 101 -4.64 3.95 -2.72
C VAL A 101 -5.69 4.16 -1.64
N ARG A 102 -6.19 3.06 -1.04
CA ARG A 102 -7.14 3.10 0.07
C ARG A 102 -6.68 4.01 1.20
N ARG A 103 -5.38 4.04 1.53
CA ARG A 103 -4.82 4.89 2.59
C ARG A 103 -5.03 6.40 2.41
N TYR A 104 -5.25 6.85 1.17
CA TYR A 104 -5.57 8.24 0.87
C TYR A 104 -7.07 8.49 0.95
N LEU A 105 -7.88 7.47 0.68
CA LEU A 105 -9.35 7.56 0.71
C LEU A 105 -9.96 7.12 2.04
N THR A 106 -9.15 6.63 2.99
CA THR A 106 -9.54 6.27 4.35
C THR A 106 -8.71 7.02 5.38
N SER A 107 -9.24 7.12 6.61
CA SER A 107 -8.52 7.73 7.74
C SER A 107 -7.67 6.73 8.52
N GLU A 108 -7.48 5.49 8.01
CA GLU A 108 -6.91 4.36 8.74
C GLU A 108 -5.44 4.58 9.15
N ASP A 109 -4.67 5.31 8.34
CA ASP A 109 -3.26 5.63 8.60
C ASP A 109 -3.05 6.85 9.52
N TRP A 110 -4.12 7.55 9.93
CA TRP A 110 -4.03 8.84 10.62
C TRP A 110 -4.68 8.77 12.02
N PRO A 111 -3.91 8.52 13.10
CA PRO A 111 -4.47 8.36 14.46
C PRO A 111 -4.80 9.67 15.20
N GLY A 112 -5.00 10.80 14.51
CA GLY A 112 -5.26 12.11 15.12
C GLY A 112 -6.75 12.41 15.39
N PRO A 113 -7.08 13.33 16.33
CA PRO A 113 -8.45 13.80 16.49
C PRO A 113 -9.00 14.52 15.26
N GLU A 114 -8.13 15.07 14.40
CA GLU A 114 -8.50 15.81 13.18
C GLU A 114 -8.93 14.91 12.02
N SER A 115 -8.42 13.66 11.95
CA SER A 115 -8.81 12.67 10.95
C SER A 115 -10.09 11.92 11.34
N LYS A 116 -10.50 12.01 12.61
CA LYS A 116 -11.65 11.30 13.16
C LYS A 116 -12.94 11.72 12.45
N GLY A 117 -13.53 10.80 11.70
CA GLY A 117 -14.75 11.03 10.93
C GLY A 117 -14.54 11.72 9.59
N LYS A 118 -13.29 11.89 9.13
CA LYS A 118 -12.96 12.43 7.80
C LYS A 118 -12.20 11.39 6.98
N PRO A 119 -12.88 10.51 6.24
CA PRO A 119 -12.22 9.49 5.42
C PRO A 119 -11.29 10.10 4.37
N TRP A 120 -11.59 11.30 3.88
CA TRP A 120 -10.76 12.06 2.94
C TRP A 120 -9.55 12.76 3.56
N TYR A 121 -9.27 12.59 4.85
CA TYR A 121 -8.14 13.26 5.50
C TYR A 121 -6.79 12.85 4.90
N GLY A 122 -6.62 11.58 4.52
CA GLY A 122 -5.42 11.11 3.83
C GLY A 122 -5.22 11.80 2.47
N LEU A 123 -6.31 11.98 1.72
CA LEU A 123 -6.32 12.68 0.45
C LEU A 123 -5.97 14.16 0.64
N LEU A 124 -6.56 14.81 1.64
CA LEU A 124 -6.21 16.19 2.01
C LEU A 124 -4.71 16.31 2.27
N MET A 125 -4.12 15.36 2.99
CA MET A 125 -2.69 15.38 3.29
C MET A 125 -1.82 15.12 2.08
N LEU A 126 -2.26 14.25 1.17
CA LEU A 126 -1.62 14.03 -0.10
C LEU A 126 -1.58 15.31 -0.93
N LEU A 127 -2.71 15.99 -1.12
CA LEU A 127 -2.78 17.21 -1.94
C LEU A 127 -1.92 18.35 -1.39
N ARG A 128 -1.73 18.43 -0.06
CA ARG A 128 -0.80 19.40 0.54
C ARG A 128 0.66 19.17 0.15
N LYS A 129 1.05 17.97 -0.30
CA LYS A 129 2.40 17.72 -0.83
C LYS A 129 2.60 18.30 -2.23
N TYR A 130 1.53 18.66 -2.94
CA TYR A 130 1.55 19.16 -4.32
C TYR A 130 0.97 20.59 -4.42
N PRO A 131 1.52 21.58 -3.70
CA PRO A 131 1.01 22.96 -3.69
C PRO A 131 1.16 23.68 -5.03
N GLU A 132 2.00 23.17 -5.92
CA GLU A 132 2.16 23.65 -7.29
C GLU A 132 0.96 23.32 -8.19
N HIS A 133 0.18 22.30 -7.82
CA HIS A 133 -0.99 21.85 -8.59
C HIS A 133 -2.31 22.21 -7.90
N PHE A 134 -2.35 22.13 -6.56
CA PHE A 134 -3.58 22.30 -5.79
C PHE A 134 -3.48 23.44 -4.79
N VAL A 135 -4.58 24.17 -4.66
CA VAL A 135 -4.79 25.14 -3.59
C VAL A 135 -5.87 24.62 -2.67
N ILE A 136 -5.60 24.63 -1.36
CA ILE A 136 -6.56 24.22 -0.33
C ILE A 136 -6.96 25.43 0.51
N ASN A 137 -8.27 25.64 0.64
CA ASN A 137 -8.86 26.62 1.53
C ASN A 137 -9.55 25.91 2.70
N THR A 138 -9.12 26.19 3.92
CA THR A 138 -9.76 25.65 5.12
C THR A 138 -10.59 26.73 5.79
N ARG A 139 -11.87 26.45 6.00
CA ARG A 139 -12.83 27.34 6.68
C ARG A 139 -13.30 26.68 7.96
N SER A 140 -13.06 27.33 9.09
CA SER A 140 -13.53 26.87 10.39
C SER A 140 -14.68 27.75 10.88
N LYS A 141 -15.77 27.12 11.33
CA LYS A 141 -16.88 27.79 12.03
C LYS A 141 -17.13 27.09 13.36
N GLY A 142 -16.67 27.70 14.45
CA GLY A 142 -16.73 27.09 15.78
C GLY A 142 -15.87 25.82 15.84
N ARG A 143 -16.48 24.68 16.15
CA ARG A 143 -15.80 23.37 16.21
C ARG A 143 -15.80 22.61 14.88
N VAL A 144 -16.47 23.13 13.85
CA VAL A 144 -16.57 22.47 12.54
C VAL A 144 -15.54 23.09 11.59
N THR A 145 -14.79 22.23 10.91
CA THR A 145 -13.80 22.62 9.90
C THR A 145 -14.17 22.00 8.57
N LEU A 146 -14.29 22.84 7.54
CA LEU A 146 -14.54 22.44 6.15
C LEU A 146 -13.32 22.78 5.31
N GLU A 147 -12.93 21.85 4.45
CA GLU A 147 -11.81 21.99 3.53
C GLU A 147 -12.33 21.99 2.09
N PHE A 148 -11.82 22.95 1.32
CA PHE A 148 -12.10 23.11 -0.10
C PHE A 148 -10.80 23.05 -0.88
N VAL A 149 -10.85 22.54 -2.09
CA VAL A 149 -9.71 22.41 -3.00
C VAL A 149 -10.06 22.91 -4.39
N SER A 150 -9.07 23.49 -5.05
CA SER A 150 -9.14 23.87 -6.46
C SER A 150 -7.77 23.65 -7.12
N LEU A 151 -7.74 23.58 -8.44
CA LEU A 151 -6.51 23.59 -9.20
C LEU A 151 -5.93 25.01 -9.23
N VAL A 152 -4.62 25.14 -9.11
CA VAL A 152 -3.92 26.44 -9.24
C VAL A 152 -4.26 27.10 -10.59
N SER A 153 -4.33 26.30 -11.66
CA SER A 153 -4.67 26.75 -13.01
C SER A 153 -6.08 27.31 -13.17
N LEU A 154 -7.02 26.94 -12.30
CA LEU A 154 -8.40 27.45 -12.33
C LEU A 154 -8.55 28.78 -11.60
N LEU A 155 -7.59 29.16 -10.78
CA LEU A 155 -7.61 30.40 -9.99
C LEU A 155 -6.80 31.54 -10.62
N SER A 156 -6.17 31.27 -11.77
CA SER A 156 -5.27 32.19 -12.48
C SER A 156 -5.97 32.94 -13.62
#